data_AF-A0A3P6CNL1-F1
#
_entry.id   AF-A0A3P6CNL1-F1
#
_cell.length_a   1.000
_cell.length_b   1.000
_cell.length_c   1.000
_cell.angle_alpha   90.00
_cell.angle_beta   90.00
_cell.angle_gamma   90.00
#
_symmetry.space_group_name_H-M   'P 1'
#
loop_
_entity.id
_entity.type
_entity.pdbx_description
1 polymer ?
#
loop_
_entity_poly.entity_id
_entity_poly.type
_entity_poly.pdbx_seq_one_letter_code
_entity_poly.pdbx_strand_id
1 'polypeptide(L)'
;MSPPTLDQLHTYHAQERVIFSKLVLQFSSSPSESLLVMATWFWLENFGFEDIFATIFALPDRLIASLANEAVSCFRCIESSDPPNGFDQIPLTSRYLQKQISLSMIYKYRYTAIAGIKTFLNTICSRIFSDILAQVLPYSSPPYFVPGFHPSLIIPGFPHPTFGNINVMRPDLGSGAEVKELFTNIFGEKCVVGVYMREDCVSSPNIFACNNDQQQSLFAKLVLDSVVTVDRILEGEKLQKFRINGKHIWARKYNDKKDGRTCFT
;
A
#
# COMPACT_ATOMS: atom_id res chain seq x y z
N MET A 1 -17.45 5.78 -10.76
CA MET A 1 -16.50 6.73 -10.15
C MET A 1 -15.11 6.18 -10.38
N SER A 2 -14.15 6.99 -10.84
CA SER A 2 -12.76 6.55 -10.98
C SER A 2 -12.18 6.23 -9.60
N PRO A 3 -11.32 5.21 -9.47
CA PRO A 3 -10.64 4.93 -8.20
C PRO A 3 -9.74 6.11 -7.81
N PRO A 4 -9.57 6.39 -6.50
CA PRO A 4 -8.80 7.54 -6.04
C PRO A 4 -7.31 7.39 -6.38
N THR A 5 -6.70 8.45 -6.89
CA THR A 5 -5.25 8.50 -7.15
C THR A 5 -4.45 8.45 -5.84
N LEU A 6 -3.16 8.11 -5.90
CA LEU A 6 -2.31 8.08 -4.69
C LEU A 6 -2.28 9.43 -3.97
N ASP A 7 -2.25 10.55 -4.72
CA ASP A 7 -2.29 11.90 -4.16
C ASP A 7 -3.63 12.21 -3.48
N GLN A 8 -4.74 11.75 -4.05
CA GLN A 8 -6.06 11.85 -3.41
C GLN A 8 -6.12 11.03 -2.13
N LEU A 9 -5.52 9.83 -2.14
CA LEU A 9 -5.44 8.97 -0.97
C LEU A 9 -4.56 9.60 0.13
N HIS A 10 -3.44 10.23 -0.23
CA HIS A 10 -2.60 10.97 0.70
C HIS A 10 -3.31 12.19 1.29
N THR A 11 -4.10 12.90 0.49
CA THR A 11 -4.89 14.05 0.95
C THR A 11 -5.99 13.60 1.91
N TYR A 12 -6.65 12.47 1.60
CA TYR A 12 -7.68 11.89 2.46
C TYR A 12 -7.12 11.46 3.81
N HIS A 13 -5.96 10.81 3.83
CA HIS A 13 -5.29 10.34 5.05
C HIS A 13 -4.23 11.32 5.59
N ALA A 14 -4.46 12.63 5.44
CA ALA A 14 -3.46 13.64 5.80
C ALA A 14 -3.14 13.64 7.30
N GLN A 15 -4.15 13.47 8.16
CA GLN A 15 -3.95 13.45 9.62
C GLN A 15 -3.13 12.23 10.05
N GLU A 16 -3.47 11.06 9.52
CA GLU A 16 -2.81 9.79 9.79
C GLU A 16 -1.37 9.80 9.30
N ARG A 17 -1.11 10.40 8.13
CA ARG A 17 0.24 10.61 7.61
C ARG A 17 1.08 11.48 8.54
N VAL A 18 0.53 12.58 9.07
CA VAL A 18 1.23 13.43 10.05
C VAL A 18 1.53 12.65 11.34
N ILE A 19 0.57 11.91 11.87
CA ILE A 19 0.76 11.09 13.09
C ILE A 19 1.85 10.05 12.85
N PHE A 20 1.81 9.33 11.73
CA PHE A 20 2.82 8.34 11.38
C PHE A 20 4.21 8.95 11.22
N SER A 21 4.33 10.11 10.57
CA SER A 21 5.60 10.85 10.50
C SER A 21 6.14 11.19 11.89
N LYS A 22 5.30 11.62 12.84
CA LYS A 22 5.74 11.89 14.23
C LYS A 22 6.25 10.62 14.93
N LEU A 23 5.53 9.50 14.81
CA LEU A 23 5.93 8.22 15.41
C LEU A 23 7.33 7.79 14.98
N VAL A 24 7.56 7.82 13.67
CA VAL A 24 8.80 7.33 13.07
C VAL A 24 9.96 8.31 13.22
N LEU A 25 9.72 9.61 13.02
CA LEU A 25 10.79 10.62 12.94
C LEU A 25 11.07 11.34 14.25
N GLN A 26 10.07 11.50 15.12
CA GLN A 26 10.18 12.31 16.33
C GLN A 26 10.20 11.47 17.62
N PHE A 27 9.42 10.38 17.67
CA PHE A 27 9.31 9.56 18.89
C PHE A 27 10.28 8.38 18.93
N SER A 28 11.15 8.26 17.92
CA SER A 28 12.17 7.20 17.77
C SER A 28 11.61 5.77 17.79
N SER A 29 10.32 5.60 17.49
CA SER A 29 9.71 4.29 17.33
C SER A 29 10.21 3.63 16.04
N SER A 30 10.40 2.31 16.08
CA SER A 30 10.79 1.59 14.87
C SER A 30 9.69 1.70 13.80
N PRO A 31 10.05 1.71 12.50
CA PRO A 31 9.05 1.80 11.43
C PRO A 31 8.03 0.65 11.44
N SER A 32 8.44 -0.55 11.84
CA SER A 32 7.55 -1.71 12.00
C SER A 32 6.55 -1.52 13.13
N GLU A 33 7.03 -1.12 14.32
CA GLU A 33 6.14 -0.86 15.45
C GLU A 33 5.16 0.27 15.15
N SER A 34 5.64 1.35 14.51
CA SER A 34 4.78 2.47 14.10
C SER A 34 3.70 2.03 13.11
N LEU A 35 4.02 1.12 12.18
CA LEU A 35 3.04 0.54 11.25
C LEU A 35 1.97 -0.28 11.99
N LEU A 36 2.38 -1.09 12.96
CA LEU A 36 1.47 -1.89 13.79
C LEU A 36 0.56 -1.00 14.64
N VAL A 37 1.09 0.07 15.22
CA VAL A 37 0.32 1.07 15.97
C VAL A 37 -0.73 1.73 15.09
N MET A 38 -0.34 2.24 13.91
CA MET A 38 -1.29 2.86 12.98
C MET A 38 -2.36 1.87 12.51
N ALA A 39 -1.98 0.64 12.16
CA ALA A 39 -2.94 -0.39 11.74
C ALA A 39 -3.89 -0.80 12.87
N THR A 40 -3.43 -0.78 14.12
CA THR A 40 -4.27 -1.03 15.30
C THR A 40 -5.31 0.08 15.47
N TRP A 41 -4.93 1.35 15.31
CA TRP A 41 -5.87 2.47 15.36
C TRP A 41 -6.88 2.43 14.22
N PHE A 42 -6.46 2.15 12.97
CA PHE A 42 -7.39 1.94 11.85
C PHE A 42 -8.39 0.83 12.14
N TRP A 43 -7.91 -0.29 12.70
CA TRP A 43 -8.79 -1.39 13.05
C TRP A 43 -9.79 -1.00 14.14
N LEU A 44 -9.35 -0.31 15.20
CA LEU A 44 -10.25 0.15 16.26
C LEU A 44 -11.32 1.10 15.71
N GLU A 45 -10.94 2.02 14.82
CA GLU A 45 -11.88 2.97 14.21
C GLU A 45 -12.92 2.27 13.36
N ASN A 46 -12.48 1.33 12.51
CA ASN A 46 -13.38 0.49 11.73
C ASN A 46 -14.21 -0.48 12.58
N PHE A 47 -13.75 -0.85 13.77
CA PHE A 47 -14.47 -1.73 14.69
C PHE A 47 -15.65 -1.01 15.38
N GLY A 48 -15.68 0.32 15.35
CA GLY A 48 -16.77 1.14 15.89
C GLY A 48 -16.36 2.18 16.93
N PHE A 49 -15.06 2.43 17.10
CA PHE A 49 -14.56 3.51 17.94
C PHE A 49 -14.35 4.75 17.07
N GLU A 50 -15.33 5.64 17.01
CA GLU A 50 -15.32 6.79 16.10
C GLU A 50 -14.22 7.82 16.47
N ASP A 51 -13.75 8.55 15.46
CA ASP A 51 -12.88 9.72 15.59
C ASP A 51 -11.54 9.48 16.33
N ILE A 52 -10.94 8.28 16.22
CA ILE A 52 -9.66 7.98 16.88
C ILE A 52 -8.56 8.92 16.35
N PHE A 53 -8.38 8.99 15.03
CA PHE A 53 -7.30 9.81 14.47
C PHE A 53 -7.51 11.30 14.73
N ALA A 54 -8.75 11.78 14.64
CA ALA A 54 -9.07 13.17 14.98
C ALA A 54 -8.76 13.49 16.44
N THR A 55 -9.09 12.57 17.35
CA THR A 55 -8.81 12.72 18.78
C THR A 55 -7.30 12.72 19.05
N ILE A 56 -6.55 11.76 18.48
CA ILE A 56 -5.10 11.67 18.65
C ILE A 56 -4.41 12.92 18.09
N PHE A 57 -4.84 13.40 16.92
CA PHE A 57 -4.26 14.57 16.26
C PHE A 57 -4.38 15.86 17.08
N ALA A 58 -5.44 15.98 17.90
CA ALA A 58 -5.65 17.13 18.78
C ALA A 58 -4.78 17.12 20.05
N LEU A 59 -4.08 16.01 20.34
CA LEU A 59 -3.29 15.88 21.56
C LEU A 59 -1.86 16.41 21.40
N PRO A 60 -1.22 16.88 22.50
CA PRO A 60 0.21 17.15 22.51
C PRO A 60 1.04 15.92 22.19
N ASP A 61 2.20 16.12 21.54
CA ASP A 61 3.09 15.05 21.09
C ASP A 61 3.47 14.03 22.18
N ARG A 62 3.67 14.48 23.43
CA ARG A 62 3.95 13.59 24.57
C ARG A 62 2.81 12.59 24.85
N LEU A 63 1.57 13.02 24.66
CA LEU A 63 0.41 12.14 24.82
C LEU A 63 0.23 11.21 23.63
N ILE A 64 0.54 11.66 22.41
CA ILE A 64 0.54 10.80 21.21
C ILE A 64 1.54 9.65 21.39
N ALA A 65 2.78 9.95 21.83
CA ALA A 65 3.79 8.93 22.11
C ALA A 65 3.33 7.95 23.20
N SER A 66 2.66 8.44 24.24
CA SER A 66 2.15 7.60 25.33
C SER A 66 0.98 6.72 24.90
N LEU A 67 0.09 7.23 24.03
CA LEU A 67 -0.98 6.46 23.40
C LEU A 67 -0.43 5.39 22.44
N ALA A 68 0.65 5.70 21.71
CA ALA A 68 1.32 4.71 20.88
C ALA A 68 1.84 3.55 21.73
N ASN A 69 2.46 3.83 22.89
CA ASN A 69 2.89 2.79 23.83
C ASN A 69 1.73 1.93 24.37
N GLU A 70 0.55 2.51 24.58
CA GLU A 70 -0.64 1.73 24.95
C GLU A 70 -1.17 0.89 23.79
N ALA A 71 -1.14 1.40 22.55
CA ALA A 71 -1.46 0.62 21.37
C ALA A 71 -0.50 -0.57 21.19
N VAL A 72 0.77 -0.43 21.63
CA VAL A 72 1.70 -1.56 21.72
C VAL A 72 1.16 -2.63 22.66
N SER A 73 0.66 -2.26 23.84
CA SER A 73 0.02 -3.20 24.76
C SER A 73 -1.23 -3.86 24.15
N CYS A 74 -2.03 -3.13 23.36
CA CYS A 74 -3.17 -3.70 22.63
C CYS A 74 -2.75 -4.78 21.64
N PHE A 75 -1.74 -4.54 20.81
CA PHE A 75 -1.31 -5.56 19.86
C PHE A 75 -0.65 -6.75 20.58
N ARG A 76 0.15 -6.52 21.62
CA ARG A 76 0.76 -7.62 22.40
C ARG A 76 -0.31 -8.51 23.04
N CYS A 77 -1.42 -7.91 23.45
CA CYS A 77 -2.55 -8.62 24.01
C CYS A 77 -3.19 -9.59 23.00
N ILE A 78 -3.39 -9.19 21.74
CA ILE A 78 -3.99 -10.08 20.72
C ILE A 78 -3.05 -11.24 20.32
N GLU A 79 -1.73 -11.05 20.46
CA GLU A 79 -0.72 -12.09 20.18
C GLU A 79 -0.49 -13.04 21.36
N SER A 80 -0.83 -12.61 22.58
CA SER A 80 -0.69 -13.43 23.77
C SER A 80 -1.57 -14.68 23.70
N SER A 81 -1.00 -15.81 24.13
CA SER A 81 -1.74 -17.04 24.38
C SER A 81 -2.67 -16.89 25.57
N ASP A 82 -2.27 -16.10 26.58
CA ASP A 82 -2.98 -15.94 27.85
C ASP A 82 -3.81 -14.65 27.86
N PRO A 83 -4.96 -14.64 28.56
CA PRO A 83 -5.77 -13.44 28.72
C PRO A 83 -5.04 -12.38 29.57
N PRO A 84 -5.38 -11.09 29.41
CA PRO A 84 -4.76 -10.01 30.18
C PRO A 84 -5.07 -10.14 31.67
N ASN A 85 -4.05 -9.94 32.53
CA ASN A 85 -4.12 -10.21 33.97
C ASN A 85 -4.75 -9.06 34.79
N GLY A 86 -5.49 -8.16 34.16
CA GLY A 86 -6.17 -7.01 34.80
C GLY A 86 -5.27 -5.82 35.16
N PHE A 87 -3.94 -6.02 35.27
CA PHE A 87 -2.94 -4.94 35.42
C PHE A 87 -2.54 -4.29 34.09
N ASP A 88 -2.87 -4.93 32.97
CA ASP A 88 -2.56 -4.47 31.62
C ASP A 88 -3.60 -3.44 31.18
N GLN A 89 -3.57 -2.28 31.81
CA GLN A 89 -4.51 -1.20 31.50
C GLN A 89 -4.03 -0.39 30.30
N ILE A 90 -5.00 0.17 29.59
CA ILE A 90 -4.81 1.16 28.51
C ILE A 90 -5.49 2.48 28.94
N PRO A 91 -4.98 3.13 30.00
CA PRO A 91 -5.66 4.22 30.67
C PRO A 91 -5.85 5.47 29.78
N LEU A 92 -4.90 5.81 28.93
CA LEU A 92 -5.01 6.93 27.99
C LEU A 92 -6.01 6.61 26.88
N THR A 93 -5.97 5.40 26.34
CA THR A 93 -6.92 4.89 25.35
C THR A 93 -8.33 4.96 25.93
N SER A 94 -8.52 4.47 27.15
CA SER A 94 -9.81 4.52 27.87
C SER A 94 -10.26 5.95 28.17
N ARG A 95 -9.33 6.85 28.48
CA ARG A 95 -9.60 8.24 28.88
C ARG A 95 -9.94 9.12 27.70
N TYR A 96 -9.21 9.00 26.59
CA TYR A 96 -9.31 9.91 25.45
C TYR A 96 -10.15 9.34 24.30
N LEU A 97 -10.17 8.02 24.09
CA LEU A 97 -10.90 7.37 22.97
C LEU A 97 -12.29 6.81 23.36
N GLN A 98 -12.81 7.19 24.54
CA GLN A 98 -14.15 6.87 25.07
C GLN A 98 -14.54 5.38 25.27
N LYS A 99 -15.76 5.18 25.78
CA LYS A 99 -16.15 4.22 26.83
C LYS A 99 -16.04 2.74 26.42
N GLN A 100 -15.22 2.01 27.19
CA GLN A 100 -15.07 0.55 27.30
C GLN A 100 -14.06 -0.16 26.38
N ILE A 101 -13.13 0.56 25.71
CA ILE A 101 -11.95 -0.14 25.15
C ILE A 101 -11.14 -0.69 26.32
N SER A 102 -11.06 -2.02 26.40
CA SER A 102 -10.24 -2.73 27.38
C SER A 102 -9.45 -3.83 26.69
N LEU A 103 -8.31 -4.20 27.26
CA LEU A 103 -7.55 -5.33 26.74
C LEU A 103 -8.36 -6.63 26.77
N SER A 104 -9.22 -6.82 27.78
CA SER A 104 -10.13 -7.98 27.82
C SER A 104 -11.09 -8.02 26.64
N MET A 105 -11.62 -6.86 26.24
CA MET A 105 -12.48 -6.76 25.05
C MET A 105 -11.70 -7.01 23.77
N ILE A 106 -10.49 -6.44 23.65
CA ILE A 106 -9.61 -6.65 22.49
C ILE A 106 -9.21 -8.13 22.36
N TYR A 107 -8.84 -8.77 23.48
CA TYR A 107 -8.50 -10.20 23.54
C TYR A 107 -9.67 -11.08 23.12
N LYS A 108 -10.89 -10.76 23.57
CA LYS A 108 -12.12 -11.47 23.15
C LYS A 108 -12.31 -11.45 21.63
N TYR A 109 -11.92 -10.36 20.97
CA TYR A 109 -12.00 -10.19 19.52
C TYR A 109 -10.63 -10.38 18.82
N ARG A 110 -9.66 -11.07 19.44
CA ARG A 110 -8.28 -11.13 18.93
C ARG A 110 -8.16 -11.64 17.49
N TYR A 111 -8.97 -12.62 17.08
CA TYR A 111 -8.89 -13.16 15.72
C TYR A 111 -9.40 -12.18 14.67
N THR A 112 -10.47 -11.44 14.96
CA THR A 112 -10.96 -10.38 14.08
C THR A 112 -10.02 -9.18 14.08
N ALA A 113 -9.39 -8.88 15.22
CA ALA A 113 -8.33 -7.88 15.32
C ALA A 113 -7.11 -8.24 14.46
N ILE A 114 -6.58 -9.45 14.60
CA ILE A 114 -5.42 -9.92 13.82
C ILE A 114 -5.73 -9.84 12.32
N ALA A 115 -6.90 -10.34 11.89
CA ALA A 115 -7.30 -10.29 10.49
C ALA A 115 -7.46 -8.85 10.00
N GLY A 116 -8.13 -7.98 10.77
CA GLY A 116 -8.33 -6.58 10.42
C GLY A 116 -7.02 -5.80 10.33
N ILE A 117 -6.15 -5.92 11.33
CA ILE A 117 -4.82 -5.29 11.35
C ILE A 117 -4.00 -5.74 10.14
N LYS A 118 -3.98 -7.04 9.84
CA LYS A 118 -3.29 -7.57 8.65
C LYS A 118 -3.82 -6.94 7.35
N THR A 119 -5.13 -6.77 7.24
CA THR A 119 -5.76 -6.12 6.10
C THR A 119 -5.31 -4.67 5.98
N PHE A 120 -5.37 -3.88 7.06
CA PHE A 120 -4.95 -2.48 7.04
C PHE A 120 -3.47 -2.30 6.72
N LEU A 121 -2.60 -3.15 7.26
CA LEU A 121 -1.17 -3.16 6.96
C LEU A 121 -0.90 -3.32 5.45
N ASN A 122 -1.58 -4.27 4.80
CA ASN A 122 -1.33 -4.62 3.40
C ASN A 122 -2.08 -3.74 2.40
N THR A 123 -3.18 -3.09 2.79
CA THR A 123 -4.05 -2.34 1.87
C THR A 123 -3.93 -0.82 2.02
N ILE A 124 -3.87 -0.31 3.24
CA ILE A 124 -3.84 1.13 3.52
C ILE A 124 -2.42 1.55 3.88
N CYS A 125 -1.85 1.02 4.98
CA CYS A 125 -0.56 1.45 5.51
C CYS A 125 0.58 1.29 4.49
N SER A 126 0.58 0.19 3.73
CA SER A 126 1.56 -0.07 2.67
C SER A 126 1.56 0.96 1.54
N ARG A 127 0.45 1.68 1.35
CA ARG A 127 0.30 2.70 0.30
C ARG A 127 0.56 4.09 0.87
N ILE A 128 -0.19 4.46 1.91
CA ILE A 128 -0.21 5.83 2.42
C ILE A 128 1.03 6.21 3.22
N PHE A 129 1.87 5.26 3.61
CA PHE A 129 3.12 5.54 4.33
C PHE A 129 4.36 5.18 3.52
N SER A 130 4.19 4.77 2.27
CA SER A 130 5.27 4.26 1.42
C SER A 130 6.41 5.27 1.21
N ASP A 131 6.08 6.54 1.01
CA ASP A 131 7.04 7.64 0.86
C ASP A 131 7.73 8.01 2.18
N ILE A 132 7.03 7.92 3.31
CA ILE A 132 7.60 8.20 4.64
C ILE A 132 8.58 7.08 5.03
N LEU A 133 8.18 5.82 4.80
CA LEU A 133 9.04 4.65 5.04
C LEU A 133 10.30 4.69 4.18
N ALA A 134 10.20 5.15 2.93
CA ALA A 134 11.34 5.29 2.03
C ALA A 134 12.39 6.31 2.50
N GLN A 135 12.03 7.24 3.39
CA GLN A 135 12.97 8.22 3.95
C GLN A 135 13.80 7.65 5.10
N VAL A 136 13.30 6.63 5.80
CA VAL A 136 13.90 6.15 7.06
C VAL A 136 14.47 4.74 6.98
N LEU A 137 14.14 3.98 5.93
CA LEU A 137 14.58 2.60 5.76
C LEU A 137 15.75 2.48 4.77
N PRO A 138 16.73 1.61 5.07
CA PRO A 138 17.80 1.30 4.13
C PRO A 138 17.27 0.48 2.94
N TYR A 139 17.82 0.75 1.75
CA TYR A 139 17.52 0.01 0.54
C TYR A 139 18.16 -1.38 0.58
N SER A 140 17.41 -2.40 0.17
CA SER A 140 18.05 -3.58 -0.42
C SER A 140 18.16 -3.38 -1.92
N SER A 141 19.18 -2.63 -2.32
CA SER A 141 19.70 -2.75 -3.67
C SER A 141 20.47 -4.07 -3.71
N PRO A 142 20.13 -5.06 -4.57
CA PRO A 142 21.09 -6.08 -4.88
C PRO A 142 22.40 -5.42 -5.36
N PRO A 143 23.59 -5.96 -5.04
CA PRO A 143 24.87 -5.39 -5.46
C PRO A 143 25.05 -5.28 -6.99
N TYR A 144 24.08 -5.81 -7.74
CA TYR A 144 23.97 -5.76 -9.19
C TYR A 144 22.52 -5.42 -9.54
N PHE A 145 22.31 -4.52 -10.50
CA PHE A 145 20.99 -4.25 -11.08
C PHE A 145 20.44 -5.57 -11.65
N VAL A 146 19.38 -6.12 -11.06
CA VAL A 146 18.66 -7.27 -11.62
C VAL A 146 17.38 -6.72 -12.26
N PRO A 147 17.26 -6.73 -13.61
CA PRO A 147 16.04 -6.34 -14.28
C PRO A 147 14.86 -7.17 -13.75
N GLY A 148 13.92 -6.52 -13.08
CA GLY A 148 12.74 -7.17 -12.50
C GLY A 148 12.76 -7.49 -11.01
N PHE A 149 13.80 -7.09 -10.27
CA PHE A 149 13.71 -6.97 -8.82
C PHE A 149 13.18 -5.58 -8.47
N HIS A 150 11.93 -5.51 -7.98
CA HIS A 150 11.40 -4.28 -7.41
C HIS A 150 12.08 -4.07 -6.05
N PRO A 151 12.70 -2.91 -5.79
CA PRO A 151 13.19 -2.60 -4.46
C PRO A 151 11.98 -2.41 -3.53
N SER A 152 11.55 -3.48 -2.89
CA SER A 152 10.64 -3.40 -1.76
C SER A 152 11.43 -2.85 -0.56
N LEU A 153 10.78 -2.00 0.22
CA LEU A 153 11.38 -1.53 1.46
C LEU A 153 11.51 -2.70 2.43
N ILE A 154 12.71 -2.97 2.90
CA ILE A 154 12.91 -3.91 4.01
C ILE A 154 12.53 -3.19 5.28
N ILE A 155 11.46 -3.63 5.91
CA ILE A 155 11.01 -3.13 7.21
C ILE A 155 11.60 -4.05 8.28
N PRO A 156 12.55 -3.58 9.11
CA PRO A 156 13.09 -4.37 10.22
C PRO A 156 11.97 -4.84 11.15
N GLY A 157 11.93 -6.12 11.47
CA GLY A 157 10.82 -6.73 12.23
C GLY A 157 9.76 -7.41 11.36
N PHE A 158 9.90 -7.39 10.03
CA PHE A 158 9.10 -8.18 9.09
C PHE A 158 9.96 -9.24 8.38
N PRO A 159 9.42 -10.46 8.07
CA PRO A 159 8.05 -10.92 8.33
C PRO A 159 7.73 -11.03 9.83
N HIS A 160 6.57 -10.51 10.21
CA HIS A 160 6.08 -10.62 11.58
C HIS A 160 5.53 -12.05 11.81
N PRO A 161 5.79 -12.70 12.97
CA PRO A 161 5.26 -14.05 13.26
C PRO A 161 3.74 -14.17 13.06
N THR A 162 2.99 -13.14 13.47
CA THR A 162 1.52 -13.09 13.38
C THR A 162 1.02 -12.55 12.03
N PHE A 163 1.64 -11.49 11.50
CA PHE A 163 1.09 -10.74 10.36
C PHE A 163 1.71 -11.13 9.02
N GLY A 164 2.84 -11.85 9.03
CA GLY A 164 3.57 -12.24 7.83
C GLY A 164 4.32 -11.08 7.20
N ASN A 165 4.51 -11.12 5.88
CA ASN A 165 5.17 -10.05 5.13
C ASN A 165 4.26 -8.85 4.92
N ILE A 166 4.86 -7.66 4.81
CA ILE A 166 4.23 -6.45 4.27
C ILE A 166 5.01 -6.04 3.04
N ASN A 167 4.32 -5.87 1.92
CA ASN A 167 4.91 -5.36 0.69
C ASN A 167 4.62 -3.87 0.55
N VAL A 168 5.61 -3.04 0.87
CA VAL A 168 5.55 -1.59 0.64
C VAL A 168 6.32 -1.29 -0.63
N MET A 169 5.57 -0.92 -1.68
CA MET A 169 6.13 -0.51 -2.96
C MET A 169 6.44 0.99 -2.90
N ARG A 170 7.62 1.37 -3.39
CA ARG A 170 8.08 2.75 -3.34
C ARG A 170 7.28 3.61 -4.34
N PRO A 171 6.83 4.83 -3.97
CA PRO A 171 6.01 5.67 -4.83
C PRO A 171 6.77 6.34 -5.98
N ASP A 172 8.11 6.24 -6.02
CA ASP A 172 8.94 6.68 -7.15
C ASP A 172 8.85 5.73 -8.35
N LEU A 173 8.47 4.47 -8.15
CA LEU A 173 8.15 3.50 -9.19
C LEU A 173 6.64 3.21 -9.22
N GLY A 174 5.85 4.17 -9.70
CA GLY A 174 4.51 3.84 -10.17
C GLY A 174 4.60 2.81 -11.31
N SER A 175 3.64 1.89 -11.43
CA SER A 175 3.64 0.84 -12.48
C SER A 175 3.84 1.38 -13.91
N GLY A 176 3.47 2.64 -14.18
CA GLY A 176 3.77 3.34 -15.43
C GLY A 176 5.23 3.78 -15.60
N ALA A 177 5.94 4.11 -14.52
CA ALA A 177 7.36 4.43 -14.52
C ALA A 177 8.21 3.22 -14.90
N GLU A 178 7.79 2.00 -14.55
CA GLU A 178 8.49 0.75 -14.89
C GLU A 178 8.49 0.47 -16.40
N VAL A 179 7.32 0.60 -17.05
CA VAL A 179 7.20 0.48 -18.51
C VAL A 179 7.98 1.62 -19.18
N LYS A 180 7.89 2.83 -18.63
CA LYS A 180 8.62 3.98 -19.15
C LYS A 180 10.13 3.72 -19.10
N GLU A 181 10.66 3.40 -17.93
CA GLU A 181 12.09 3.20 -17.67
C GLU A 181 12.65 2.00 -18.44
N LEU A 182 11.91 0.89 -18.52
CA LEU A 182 12.33 -0.28 -19.31
C LEU A 182 12.48 0.04 -20.80
N PHE A 183 11.46 0.65 -21.41
CA PHE A 183 11.51 1.00 -22.84
C PHE A 183 12.49 2.14 -23.10
N THR A 184 12.68 3.04 -22.13
CA THR A 184 13.70 4.09 -22.17
C THR A 184 15.11 3.51 -22.11
N ASN A 185 15.36 2.50 -21.26
CA ASN A 185 16.65 1.83 -21.13
C ASN A 185 17.00 0.95 -22.35
N ILE A 186 16.01 0.30 -22.96
CA ILE A 186 16.24 -0.58 -24.12
C ILE A 186 16.35 0.23 -25.42
N PHE A 187 15.54 1.28 -25.59
CA PHE A 187 15.39 1.94 -26.89
C PHE A 187 15.93 3.39 -26.94
N GLY A 188 16.15 4.03 -25.79
CA GLY A 188 16.80 5.34 -25.65
C GLY A 188 16.08 6.30 -24.69
N GLU A 189 16.84 7.22 -24.06
CA GLU A 189 16.43 8.07 -22.93
C GLU A 189 15.21 9.00 -23.20
N LYS A 190 14.88 9.22 -24.48
CA LYS A 190 13.78 10.11 -24.92
C LYS A 190 12.63 9.38 -25.62
N CYS A 191 12.68 8.05 -25.70
CA CYS A 191 11.79 7.28 -26.56
C CYS A 191 10.34 7.19 -26.05
N VAL A 192 10.10 7.37 -24.74
CA VAL A 192 8.77 7.24 -24.13
C VAL A 192 8.26 8.59 -23.64
N VAL A 193 7.20 9.10 -24.29
CA VAL A 193 6.54 10.37 -23.99
C VAL A 193 5.48 10.21 -22.89
N GLY A 194 4.80 9.07 -22.81
CA GLY A 194 3.78 8.83 -21.80
C GLY A 194 3.37 7.37 -21.65
N VAL A 195 2.88 6.99 -20.46
CA VAL A 195 2.37 5.65 -20.17
C VAL A 195 0.98 5.79 -19.57
N TYR A 196 -0.01 5.11 -20.14
CA TYR A 196 -1.39 5.12 -19.70
C TYR A 196 -1.87 3.68 -19.47
N MET A 197 -2.17 3.30 -18.24
CA MET A 197 -2.72 1.98 -17.93
C MET A 197 -4.24 2.05 -17.79
N ARG A 198 -4.96 1.02 -18.25
CA ARG A 198 -6.42 0.93 -18.09
C ARG A 198 -6.74 0.07 -16.87
N GLU A 199 -7.18 0.68 -15.77
CA GLU A 199 -7.67 -0.09 -14.62
C GLU A 199 -9.05 -0.67 -14.97
N ASP A 200 -9.07 -1.88 -15.51
CA ASP A 200 -10.30 -2.64 -15.70
C ASP A 200 -10.80 -3.12 -14.32
N CYS A 201 -11.46 -2.23 -13.57
CA CYS A 201 -12.26 -2.66 -12.43
C CYS A 201 -13.54 -3.30 -13.00
N VAL A 202 -13.64 -4.63 -12.93
CA VAL A 202 -14.89 -5.35 -13.13
C VAL A 202 -15.91 -4.76 -12.16
N SER A 203 -16.87 -4.01 -12.70
CA SER A 203 -18.07 -3.61 -11.98
C SER A 203 -18.94 -4.85 -11.84
N SER A 204 -18.66 -5.72 -10.85
CA SER A 204 -19.56 -6.83 -10.48
C SER A 204 -20.04 -6.63 -9.04
N PRO A 205 -21.37 -6.59 -8.79
CA PRO A 205 -21.93 -6.21 -7.50
C PRO A 205 -21.99 -7.33 -6.44
N ASN A 206 -21.16 -8.36 -6.54
CA ASN A 206 -21.14 -9.46 -5.56
C ASN A 206 -19.90 -9.40 -4.67
N ILE A 207 -20.11 -8.81 -3.49
CA ILE A 207 -19.32 -9.05 -2.28
C ILE A 207 -19.37 -10.57 -2.01
N PHE A 208 -18.26 -11.15 -1.52
CA PHE A 208 -18.00 -12.58 -1.30
C PHE A 208 -17.43 -13.36 -2.50
N ALA A 209 -16.18 -13.06 -2.86
CA ALA A 209 -15.25 -14.07 -3.37
C ALA A 209 -13.81 -13.64 -3.10
N CYS A 210 -13.11 -14.44 -2.30
CA CYS A 210 -11.70 -14.35 -2.02
C CYS A 210 -10.91 -14.59 -3.32
N ASN A 211 -9.86 -13.80 -3.58
CA ASN A 211 -8.53 -14.28 -3.98
C ASN A 211 -7.51 -13.13 -3.94
N ASN A 212 -6.34 -13.47 -3.43
CA ASN A 212 -5.19 -12.60 -3.15
C ASN A 212 -4.39 -12.26 -4.42
N ASP A 213 -5.05 -12.09 -5.56
CA ASP A 213 -4.39 -11.66 -6.79
C ASP A 213 -4.67 -10.17 -6.96
N GLN A 214 -3.65 -9.36 -6.70
CA GLN A 214 -3.59 -7.99 -7.18
C GLN A 214 -3.91 -8.02 -8.68
N GLN A 215 -5.14 -7.66 -9.05
CA GLN A 215 -5.53 -7.57 -10.44
C GLN A 215 -4.91 -6.30 -11.01
N GLN A 216 -3.60 -6.38 -11.30
CA GLN A 216 -2.87 -5.42 -12.10
C GLN A 216 -3.60 -5.26 -13.44
N SER A 217 -3.71 -4.02 -13.91
CA SER A 217 -4.07 -3.76 -15.30
C SER A 217 -3.15 -4.55 -16.23
N LEU A 218 -3.68 -5.52 -16.96
CA LEU A 218 -2.92 -6.36 -17.89
C LEU A 218 -2.56 -5.61 -19.19
N PHE A 219 -2.96 -4.33 -19.33
CA PHE A 219 -2.80 -3.55 -20.55
C PHE A 219 -2.35 -2.12 -20.26
N ALA A 220 -1.20 -1.75 -20.83
CA ALA A 220 -0.69 -0.39 -20.87
C ALA A 220 -0.69 0.15 -22.31
N LYS A 221 -1.03 1.43 -22.48
CA LYS A 221 -0.79 2.21 -23.69
C LYS A 221 0.48 3.01 -23.51
N LEU A 222 1.42 2.81 -24.41
CA LEU A 222 2.69 3.51 -24.45
C LEU A 222 2.64 4.57 -25.56
N VAL A 223 2.94 5.83 -25.23
CA VAL A 223 3.11 6.91 -26.19
C VAL A 223 4.60 7.13 -26.38
N LEU A 224 5.05 6.97 -27.61
CA LEU A 224 6.46 7.06 -28.00
C LEU A 224 6.73 8.39 -28.71
N ASP A 225 8.00 8.79 -28.75
CA ASP A 225 8.46 10.06 -29.33
C ASP A 225 8.40 10.11 -30.86
N SER A 226 8.49 8.95 -31.53
CA SER A 226 8.45 8.87 -32.99
C SER A 226 7.91 7.54 -33.50
N VAL A 227 7.43 7.54 -34.75
CA VAL A 227 7.03 6.32 -35.47
C VAL A 227 8.24 5.41 -35.72
N VAL A 228 9.43 5.98 -35.88
CA VAL A 228 10.68 5.20 -36.02
C VAL A 228 10.96 4.39 -34.76
N THR A 229 10.69 4.95 -33.58
CA THR A 229 10.80 4.25 -32.29
C THR A 229 9.77 3.12 -32.19
N VAL A 230 8.54 3.33 -32.69
CA VAL A 230 7.50 2.29 -32.77
C VAL A 230 7.97 1.13 -33.65
N ASP A 231 8.50 1.43 -34.84
CA ASP A 231 8.95 0.41 -35.79
C ASP A 231 10.17 -0.35 -35.28
N ARG A 232 11.09 0.33 -34.57
CA ARG A 232 12.22 -0.31 -33.87
C ARG A 232 11.76 -1.25 -32.75
N ILE A 233 10.75 -0.85 -31.97
CA ILE A 233 10.21 -1.70 -30.90
C ILE A 233 9.49 -2.91 -31.47
N LEU A 234 8.80 -2.75 -32.59
CA LEU A 234 8.04 -3.82 -33.22
C LEU A 234 8.88 -4.69 -34.17
N GLU A 235 10.11 -4.31 -34.49
CA GLU A 235 11.01 -5.01 -35.44
C GLU A 235 10.33 -5.30 -36.80
N GLY A 236 9.36 -4.47 -37.21
CA GLY A 236 8.56 -4.66 -38.42
C GLY A 236 7.36 -5.62 -38.27
N GLU A 237 7.17 -6.24 -37.11
CA GLU A 237 6.09 -7.18 -36.82
C GLU A 237 4.82 -6.49 -36.31
N LYS A 238 3.65 -7.13 -36.51
CA LYS A 238 2.37 -6.60 -36.00
C LYS A 238 2.22 -6.75 -34.48
N LEU A 239 2.93 -7.71 -33.89
CA LEU A 239 2.87 -8.06 -32.48
C LEU A 239 4.26 -8.54 -32.04
N GLN A 240 4.93 -7.76 -31.21
CA GLN A 240 6.23 -8.14 -30.68
C GLN A 240 6.07 -8.77 -29.30
N LYS A 241 6.73 -9.91 -29.10
CA LYS A 241 6.74 -10.61 -27.81
C LYS A 241 8.02 -10.29 -27.07
N PHE A 242 7.86 -9.76 -25.87
CA PHE A 242 8.95 -9.51 -24.94
C PHE A 242 8.86 -10.49 -23.78
N ARG A 243 10.02 -10.83 -23.22
CA ARG A 243 10.10 -11.55 -21.95
C ARG A 243 10.68 -10.58 -20.92
N ILE A 244 9.82 -10.10 -20.02
CA ILE A 244 10.13 -9.07 -19.02
C ILE A 244 9.80 -9.66 -17.65
N ASN A 245 10.78 -9.74 -16.75
CA ASN A 245 10.63 -10.26 -15.38
C ASN A 245 10.05 -11.70 -15.32
N GLY A 246 10.39 -12.54 -16.31
CA GLY A 246 9.84 -13.90 -16.42
C GLY A 246 8.38 -13.97 -16.92
N LYS A 247 7.74 -12.82 -17.19
CA LYS A 247 6.41 -12.69 -17.77
C LYS A 247 6.51 -12.40 -19.28
N HIS A 248 5.56 -12.92 -20.05
CA HIS A 248 5.43 -12.59 -21.47
C HIS A 248 4.61 -11.33 -21.64
N ILE A 249 5.22 -10.30 -22.24
CA ILE A 249 4.55 -9.06 -22.58
C ILE A 249 4.40 -9.00 -24.09
N TRP A 250 3.23 -8.59 -24.57
CA TRP A 250 2.96 -8.42 -25.99
C TRP A 250 2.74 -6.94 -26.29
N ALA A 251 3.55 -6.39 -27.20
CA ALA A 251 3.37 -5.04 -27.70
C ALA A 251 2.81 -5.08 -29.11
N ARG A 252 1.88 -4.17 -29.42
CA ARG A 252 1.35 -3.97 -30.76
C ARG A 252 1.06 -2.49 -30.98
N LYS A 253 0.98 -2.09 -32.25
CA LYS A 253 0.49 -0.76 -32.61
C LYS A 253 -0.95 -0.57 -32.08
N TYR A 254 -1.18 0.58 -31.46
CA TYR A 254 -2.50 0.93 -30.94
C TYR A 254 -3.46 1.23 -32.09
N ASN A 255 -4.62 0.58 -32.11
CA ASN A 255 -5.72 0.88 -33.02
C ASN A 255 -6.90 1.36 -32.18
N ASP A 256 -7.40 2.58 -32.44
CA ASP A 256 -8.70 2.99 -31.96
C ASP A 256 -9.77 2.19 -32.72
N LYS A 257 -10.17 1.05 -32.16
CA LYS A 257 -11.49 0.52 -32.49
C LYS A 257 -12.49 1.48 -31.84
N LYS A 258 -13.11 2.35 -32.65
CA LYS A 258 -14.46 2.83 -32.33
C LYS A 258 -15.29 1.57 -32.15
N ASP A 259 -15.62 1.26 -30.91
CA ASP A 259 -16.44 0.09 -30.60
C ASP A 259 -17.82 0.34 -31.21
N GLY A 260 -18.02 -0.24 -32.38
CA GLY A 260 -19.25 -0.18 -33.14
C GLY A 260 -20.31 -0.92 -32.34
N ARG A 261 -21.10 -0.16 -31.58
CA ARG A 261 -22.50 -0.50 -31.43
C ARG A 261 -23.11 -0.32 -32.82
N THR A 262 -23.45 -1.45 -33.44
CA THR A 262 -24.45 -1.53 -34.49
C THR A 262 -25.66 -0.67 -34.12
N CYS A 263 -25.86 0.43 -34.85
CA CYS A 263 -27.19 0.95 -35.07
C CYS A 263 -27.61 0.42 -36.43
N PHE A 264 -28.59 -0.47 -36.42
CA PHE A 264 -29.30 -0.94 -37.61
C PHE A 264 -30.06 0.22 -38.26
N THR A 265 -30.08 0.23 -39.59
CA THR A 265 -31.29 -0.09 -40.36
C THR A 265 -30.88 -1.01 -41.50
#